data_AF-A0A2W4IHX9-F1
#
_entry.id   AF-A0A2W4IHX9-F1
#
_cell.length_a   1.000
_cell.length_b   1.000
_cell.length_c   1.000
_cell.angle_alpha   90.00
_cell.angle_beta   90.00
_cell.angle_gamma   90.00
#
_symmetry.space_group_name_H-M   'P 1'
#
loop_
_entity.id
_entity.type
_entity.pdbx_description
1 polymer ?
#
loop_
_entity_poly.entity_id
_entity_poly.type
_entity_poly.pdbx_seq_one_letter_code
_entity_poly.pdbx_strand_id
1 'polypeptide(L)'
;MTRLASRTPTMRTTRGNMLAVVVLVAIIIVAVLGIGIVVSMMMMSQKRTQSDIETLSLQMATGINKDDWVGQMNSMTEYSRELVFSSRSALNEAIAHHQRMRPLALQLMDEARQSAELIESERRELTVLIMKDLQKQSNDVADAASSKPGMRLPGVSADATQLKNVDAGYIDGVLTNLTSAEGLPDLREYDQQEKYITQKSFVYLPNINAKLPAPDDDLNFSFCSLPAAAKNTVAPARLTSNSVFKKLMTAGPEAGNDFTKCKFLPSAVQIVSSTKVSSGNQLSAPMSVSITAASPGATTRLP
;
A
#
# COMPACT_ATOMS: atom_id res chain seq x y z
N MET A 1 27.56 40.78 -94.56
CA MET A 1 28.80 40.83 -93.76
C MET A 1 28.43 41.32 -92.37
N THR A 2 27.72 40.57 -91.52
CA THR A 2 28.06 39.32 -90.81
C THR A 2 29.24 39.45 -89.84
N ARG A 3 28.95 39.59 -88.54
CA ARG A 3 29.23 38.58 -87.51
C ARG A 3 28.65 39.02 -86.15
N LEU A 4 27.56 38.36 -85.76
CA LEU A 4 26.99 38.36 -84.41
C LEU A 4 27.89 37.54 -83.50
N ALA A 5 28.38 38.15 -82.42
CA ALA A 5 29.13 37.46 -81.37
C ALA A 5 28.14 36.75 -80.43
N SER A 6 28.06 35.42 -80.54
CA SER A 6 27.31 34.56 -79.63
C SER A 6 28.02 34.48 -78.26
N ARG A 7 27.40 35.04 -77.23
CA ARG A 7 27.75 34.76 -75.83
C ARG A 7 27.24 33.36 -75.48
N THR A 8 28.14 32.41 -75.31
CA THR A 8 27.85 31.12 -74.70
C THR A 8 27.61 31.29 -73.19
N PRO A 9 26.51 30.78 -72.63
CA PRO A 9 26.34 30.72 -71.18
C PRO A 9 27.27 29.62 -70.63
N THR A 10 28.23 30.00 -69.81
CA THR A 10 28.99 29.06 -68.98
C THR A 10 28.05 28.48 -67.93
N MET A 11 27.52 27.28 -68.20
CA MET A 11 26.91 26.45 -67.16
C MET A 11 27.98 26.15 -66.11
N ARG A 12 27.98 26.91 -65.02
CA ARG A 12 28.61 26.49 -63.77
C ARG A 12 27.95 25.17 -63.38
N THR A 13 28.63 24.06 -63.61
CA THR A 13 28.29 22.80 -62.96
C THR A 13 28.54 23.00 -61.48
N THR A 14 27.46 23.26 -60.74
CA THR A 14 27.42 23.19 -59.29
C THR A 14 27.69 21.73 -58.93
N ARG A 15 28.96 21.31 -58.93
CA ARG A 15 29.38 20.08 -58.25
C ARG A 15 29.12 20.34 -56.78
N GLY A 16 27.91 20.01 -56.35
CA GLY A 16 27.54 20.01 -54.93
C GLY A 16 28.60 19.26 -54.17
N ASN A 17 29.03 19.85 -53.05
CA ASN A 17 30.10 19.33 -52.22
C ASN A 17 29.66 17.99 -51.61
N MET A 18 29.80 16.89 -52.36
CA MET A 18 29.38 15.53 -51.97
C MET A 18 29.97 15.13 -50.62
N LEU A 19 31.16 15.63 -50.29
CA LEU A 19 31.80 15.43 -49.00
C LEU A 19 30.99 16.04 -47.84
N ALA A 20 30.41 17.23 -48.02
CA ALA A 20 29.60 17.89 -47.01
C ALA A 20 28.29 17.12 -46.73
N VAL A 21 27.69 16.52 -47.76
CA VAL A 21 26.48 15.69 -47.62
C VAL A 21 26.80 14.40 -46.86
N VAL A 22 27.91 13.72 -47.19
CA VAL A 22 28.33 12.49 -46.50
C VAL A 22 28.65 12.76 -45.02
N VAL A 23 29.35 13.85 -44.72
CA VAL A 23 29.66 14.24 -43.32
C VAL A 23 28.37 14.57 -42.56
N LEU A 24 27.44 15.30 -43.16
CA LEU A 24 26.15 15.62 -42.53
C LEU A 24 25.32 14.37 -42.23
N VAL A 25 25.27 13.41 -43.17
CA VAL A 25 24.60 12.12 -42.94
C VAL A 25 25.28 11.33 -41.82
N ALA A 26 26.61 11.29 -41.78
CA ALA A 26 27.35 10.64 -40.70
C ALA A 26 27.06 11.29 -39.34
N ILE A 27 27.00 12.62 -39.26
CA ILE A 27 26.64 13.35 -38.04
C ILE A 27 25.20 13.02 -37.60
N ILE A 28 24.25 12.98 -38.55
CA ILE A 28 22.86 12.61 -38.25
C ILE A 28 22.78 11.18 -37.70
N ILE A 29 23.50 10.22 -38.31
CA ILE A 29 23.54 8.84 -37.83
C ILE A 29 24.09 8.79 -36.40
N VAL A 30 25.20 9.48 -36.12
CA VAL A 30 25.79 9.54 -34.77
C VAL A 30 24.83 10.20 -33.78
N ALA A 31 24.14 11.27 -34.17
CA ALA A 31 23.17 11.95 -33.32
C ALA A 31 21.97 11.06 -32.99
N VAL A 32 21.42 10.35 -33.98
CA VAL A 32 20.30 9.40 -33.78
C VAL A 32 20.72 8.25 -32.86
N LEU A 33 21.92 7.68 -33.06
CA LEU A 33 22.47 6.65 -32.17
C LEU A 33 22.66 7.17 -30.74
N GLY A 34 23.16 8.40 -30.59
CA GLY A 34 23.31 9.05 -29.29
C GLY A 34 21.98 9.20 -28.55
N ILE A 35 20.94 9.68 -29.24
CA ILE A 35 19.59 9.81 -28.67
C ILE A 35 19.05 8.43 -28.28
N GLY A 36 19.22 7.42 -29.13
CA GLY A 36 18.78 6.05 -28.86
C GLY A 36 19.42 5.45 -27.60
N ILE A 37 20.73 5.67 -27.42
CA ILE A 37 21.46 5.21 -26.23
C ILE A 37 20.93 5.91 -24.96
N VAL A 38 20.74 7.23 -25.00
CA VAL A 38 20.22 8.00 -23.86
C VAL A 38 18.82 7.54 -23.45
N VAL A 39 17.90 7.37 -24.41
CA VAL A 39 16.54 6.89 -24.14
C VAL A 39 16.57 5.46 -23.59
N SER A 40 17.37 4.57 -24.17
CA SER A 40 17.51 3.18 -23.70
C SER A 40 18.02 3.13 -22.26
N MET A 41 19.02 3.94 -21.93
CA MET A 41 19.56 4.03 -20.57
C MET A 41 18.57 4.63 -19.57
N MET A 42 17.81 5.65 -19.97
CA MET A 42 16.75 6.22 -19.14
C MET A 42 15.67 5.17 -18.82
N MET A 43 15.23 4.41 -19.83
CA MET A 43 14.29 3.30 -19.63
C MET A 43 14.87 2.19 -18.74
N MET A 44 16.16 1.86 -18.89
CA MET A 44 16.83 0.87 -18.05
C MET A 44 16.92 1.31 -16.59
N SER A 45 17.25 2.58 -16.35
CA SER A 45 17.29 3.19 -15.02
C SER A 45 15.90 3.19 -14.36
N GLN A 46 14.87 3.54 -15.13
CA GLN A 46 13.49 3.51 -14.66
C GLN A 46 13.03 2.09 -14.32
N LYS A 47 13.28 1.11 -15.20
CA LYS A 47 12.92 -0.30 -14.95
C LYS A 47 13.61 -0.86 -13.72
N ARG A 48 14.90 -0.55 -13.53
CA ARG A 48 15.65 -0.97 -12.34
C ARG A 48 15.06 -0.36 -11.07
N THR A 49 14.82 0.95 -11.08
CA THR A 49 14.21 1.66 -9.94
C THR A 49 12.84 1.09 -9.61
N GLN A 50 12.01 0.84 -10.63
CA GLN A 50 10.71 0.21 -10.45
C GLN A 50 10.84 -1.18 -9.82
N SER A 51 11.69 -2.06 -10.38
CA SER A 51 11.91 -3.41 -9.85
C SER A 51 12.40 -3.42 -8.40
N ASP A 52 13.30 -2.50 -8.03
CA ASP A 52 13.82 -2.38 -6.67
C ASP A 52 12.69 -1.97 -5.70
N ILE A 53 11.84 -1.03 -6.10
CA ILE A 53 10.70 -0.56 -5.29
C ILE A 53 9.59 -1.61 -5.23
N GLU A 54 9.35 -2.37 -6.30
CA GLU A 54 8.38 -3.48 -6.30
C GLU A 54 8.79 -4.52 -5.26
N THR A 55 10.07 -4.92 -5.28
CA THR A 55 10.63 -5.87 -4.31
C THR A 55 10.49 -5.34 -2.89
N LEU A 56 10.83 -4.08 -2.66
CA LEU A 56 10.72 -3.44 -1.36
C LEU A 56 9.26 -3.35 -0.87
N SER A 57 8.35 -2.95 -1.76
CA SER A 57 6.92 -2.81 -1.44
C SER A 57 6.35 -4.17 -1.03
N LEU A 58 6.72 -5.24 -1.73
CA LEU A 58 6.31 -6.61 -1.39
C LEU A 58 6.90 -7.08 -0.06
N GLN A 59 8.17 -6.76 0.23
CA GLN A 59 8.80 -7.08 1.51
C GLN A 59 8.12 -6.37 2.68
N MET A 60 7.90 -5.06 2.56
CA MET A 60 7.18 -4.25 3.55
C MET A 60 5.74 -4.76 3.73
N ALA A 61 5.02 -5.03 2.64
CA ALA A 61 3.67 -5.57 2.71
C ALA A 61 3.61 -6.95 3.37
N THR A 62 4.62 -7.79 3.15
CA THR A 62 4.74 -9.09 3.84
C THR A 62 4.97 -8.91 5.34
N GLY A 63 5.76 -7.92 5.72
CA GLY A 63 6.01 -7.58 7.13
C GLY A 63 4.76 -7.10 7.88
N ILE A 64 3.80 -6.47 7.20
CA ILE A 64 2.57 -5.96 7.82
C ILE A 64 1.73 -7.09 8.44
N ASN A 65 1.53 -8.19 7.71
CA ASN A 65 0.78 -9.36 8.21
C ASN A 65 1.70 -10.55 8.48
N LYS A 66 2.86 -10.29 9.09
CA LYS A 66 3.78 -11.35 9.51
C LYS A 66 3.09 -12.26 10.52
N ASP A 67 3.28 -13.58 10.37
CA ASP A 67 2.71 -14.60 11.26
C ASP A 67 1.18 -14.47 11.48
N ASP A 68 0.48 -13.88 10.51
CA ASP A 68 -0.96 -13.61 10.56
C ASP A 68 -1.45 -12.68 11.68
N TRP A 69 -0.62 -11.72 12.11
CA TRP A 69 -0.99 -10.80 13.19
C TRP A 69 -2.31 -10.05 12.95
N VAL A 70 -2.54 -9.55 11.75
CA VAL A 70 -3.77 -8.80 11.41
C VAL A 70 -4.98 -9.74 11.40
N GLY A 71 -4.82 -10.95 10.85
CA GLY A 71 -5.88 -11.95 10.80
C GLY A 71 -6.29 -12.44 12.19
N GLN A 72 -5.32 -12.76 13.03
CA GLN A 72 -5.55 -13.17 14.42
C GLN A 72 -6.17 -12.04 15.25
N MET A 73 -5.70 -10.80 15.10
CA MET A 73 -6.26 -9.67 15.84
C MET A 73 -7.70 -9.37 15.45
N ASN A 74 -8.05 -9.49 14.16
CA ASN A 74 -9.42 -9.43 13.70
C ASN A 74 -10.28 -10.51 14.40
N SER A 75 -9.82 -11.77 14.43
CA SER A 75 -10.55 -12.86 15.11
C SER A 75 -10.68 -12.66 16.62
N MET A 76 -9.63 -12.19 17.31
CA MET A 76 -9.71 -11.89 18.74
C MET A 76 -10.72 -10.77 19.03
N THR A 77 -10.75 -9.74 18.17
CA THR A 77 -11.72 -8.64 18.29
C THR A 77 -13.16 -9.14 18.10
N GLU A 78 -13.39 -10.06 17.15
CA GLU A 78 -14.69 -10.70 16.95
C GLU A 78 -15.11 -11.55 18.15
N TYR A 79 -14.26 -12.47 18.61
CA TYR A 79 -14.57 -13.31 19.77
C TYR A 79 -14.82 -12.50 21.04
N SER A 80 -14.08 -11.40 21.23
CA SER A 80 -14.34 -10.47 22.32
C SER A 80 -15.71 -9.81 22.21
N ARG A 81 -16.09 -9.38 21.00
CA ARG A 81 -17.40 -8.80 20.72
C ARG A 81 -18.53 -9.79 21.03
N GLU A 82 -18.39 -11.03 20.57
CA GLU A 82 -19.34 -12.11 20.84
C GLU A 82 -19.43 -12.45 22.33
N LEU A 83 -18.29 -12.46 23.04
CA LEU A 83 -18.24 -12.72 24.47
C LEU A 83 -18.98 -11.64 25.27
N VAL A 84 -18.79 -10.36 24.94
CA VAL A 84 -19.51 -9.26 25.59
C VAL A 84 -21.01 -9.38 25.35
N PHE A 85 -21.42 -9.62 24.10
CA PHE A 85 -22.83 -9.76 23.74
C PHE A 85 -23.51 -10.95 24.46
N SER A 86 -22.86 -12.12 24.42
CA SER A 86 -23.38 -13.32 25.10
C SER A 86 -23.40 -13.17 26.62
N SER A 87 -22.37 -12.56 27.22
CA SER A 87 -22.34 -12.29 28.67
C SER A 87 -23.45 -11.33 29.10
N ARG A 88 -23.78 -10.34 28.27
CA ARG A 88 -24.91 -9.43 28.51
C ARG A 88 -26.23 -10.19 28.50
N SER A 89 -26.43 -11.06 27.53
CA SER A 89 -27.63 -11.91 27.44
C SER A 89 -27.77 -12.79 28.69
N ALA A 90 -26.69 -13.47 29.09
CA ALA A 90 -26.66 -14.31 30.29
C ALA A 90 -26.95 -13.50 31.58
N LEU A 91 -26.44 -12.28 31.69
CA LEU A 91 -26.74 -11.40 32.81
C LEU A 91 -28.22 -11.00 32.86
N ASN A 92 -28.81 -10.65 31.71
CA ASN A 92 -30.22 -10.30 31.62
C ASN A 92 -31.11 -11.49 32.03
N GLU A 93 -30.77 -12.70 31.57
CA GLU A 93 -31.45 -13.94 31.94
C GLU A 93 -31.32 -14.24 33.45
N ALA A 94 -30.11 -14.09 34.02
CA ALA A 94 -29.88 -14.28 35.44
C ALA A 94 -30.67 -13.29 36.31
N ILE A 95 -30.82 -12.03 35.87
CA ILE A 95 -31.66 -11.04 36.55
C ILE A 95 -33.14 -11.42 36.49
N ALA A 96 -33.61 -11.91 35.35
CA ALA A 96 -35.02 -12.25 35.13
C ALA A 96 -35.46 -13.55 35.84
N HIS A 97 -34.62 -14.59 35.82
CA HIS A 97 -35.03 -15.95 36.19
C HIS A 97 -34.17 -16.59 37.29
N HIS A 98 -32.92 -16.16 37.46
CA HIS A 98 -31.96 -16.83 38.34
C HIS A 98 -31.23 -15.85 39.27
N GLN A 99 -31.99 -15.17 40.13
CA GLN A 99 -31.48 -14.08 40.98
C GLN A 99 -30.26 -14.46 41.83
N ARG A 100 -30.13 -15.73 42.23
CA ARG A 100 -28.95 -16.25 42.96
C ARG A 100 -27.66 -16.26 42.13
N MET A 101 -27.76 -16.41 40.80
CA MET A 101 -26.63 -16.43 39.86
C MET A 101 -26.23 -15.03 39.40
N ARG A 102 -27.02 -14.00 39.70
CA ARG A 102 -26.75 -12.61 39.32
C ARG A 102 -25.33 -12.14 39.67
N PRO A 103 -24.76 -12.40 40.86
CA PRO A 103 -23.41 -11.94 41.18
C PRO A 103 -22.36 -12.53 40.24
N LEU A 104 -22.48 -13.82 39.88
CA LEU A 104 -21.57 -14.48 38.96
C LEU A 104 -21.72 -13.93 37.54
N ALA A 105 -22.96 -13.73 37.08
CA ALA A 105 -23.20 -13.19 35.74
C ALA A 105 -22.71 -11.74 35.60
N LEU A 106 -22.78 -10.94 36.68
CA LEU A 106 -22.18 -9.60 36.72
C LEU A 106 -20.66 -9.68 36.60
N GLN A 107 -20.02 -10.58 37.35
CA GLN A 107 -18.58 -10.78 37.26
C GLN A 107 -18.14 -11.17 35.85
N LEU A 108 -18.85 -12.11 35.20
CA LEU A 108 -18.55 -12.52 33.83
C LEU A 108 -18.72 -11.36 32.83
N MET A 109 -19.74 -10.52 33.01
CA MET A 109 -19.94 -9.33 32.19
C MET A 109 -18.77 -8.34 32.35
N ASP A 110 -18.34 -8.10 33.59
CA ASP A 110 -17.24 -7.18 33.88
C ASP A 110 -15.91 -7.70 33.29
N GLU A 111 -15.65 -9.01 33.43
CA GLU A 111 -14.48 -9.67 32.83
C GLU A 111 -14.50 -9.60 31.29
N ALA A 112 -15.67 -9.78 30.66
CA ALA A 112 -15.83 -9.66 29.22
C ALA A 112 -15.54 -8.23 28.72
N ARG A 113 -16.04 -7.21 29.42
CA ARG A 113 -15.78 -5.79 29.09
C ARG A 113 -14.30 -5.43 29.26
N GLN A 114 -13.67 -5.86 30.36
CA GLN A 114 -12.22 -5.66 30.58
C GLN A 114 -11.39 -6.36 29.50
N SER A 115 -11.79 -7.55 29.07
CA SER A 115 -11.13 -8.27 27.98
C SER A 115 -11.22 -7.52 26.65
N ALA A 116 -12.37 -6.90 26.36
CA ALA A 116 -12.55 -6.07 25.16
C ALA A 116 -11.64 -4.82 25.18
N GLU A 117 -11.52 -4.14 26.33
CA GLU A 117 -10.61 -3.01 26.50
C GLU A 117 -9.15 -3.42 26.32
N LEU A 118 -8.76 -4.58 26.86
CA LEU A 118 -7.42 -5.14 26.70
C LEU A 118 -7.11 -5.42 25.22
N ILE A 119 -8.02 -6.07 24.49
CA ILE A 119 -7.82 -6.39 23.07
C ILE A 119 -7.70 -5.13 22.22
N GLU A 120 -8.51 -4.09 22.49
CA GLU A 120 -8.37 -2.81 21.81
C GLU A 120 -7.03 -2.11 22.13
N SER A 121 -6.51 -2.27 23.35
CA SER A 121 -5.16 -1.80 23.72
C SER A 121 -4.08 -2.52 22.92
N GLU A 122 -4.09 -3.85 22.95
CA GLU A 122 -3.13 -4.70 22.21
C GLU A 122 -3.17 -4.41 20.70
N ARG A 123 -4.36 -4.18 20.14
CA ARG A 123 -4.50 -3.80 18.72
C ARG A 123 -3.83 -2.46 18.41
N ARG A 124 -3.93 -1.47 19.30
CA ARG A 124 -3.25 -0.17 19.13
C ARG A 124 -1.75 -0.32 19.25
N GLU A 125 -1.26 -1.10 20.22
CA GLU A 125 0.16 -1.39 20.38
C GLU A 125 0.74 -2.11 19.17
N LEU A 126 0.03 -3.12 18.65
CA LEU A 126 0.39 -3.81 17.42
C LEU A 126 0.43 -2.86 16.22
N THR A 127 -0.52 -1.93 16.13
CA THR A 127 -0.52 -0.90 15.07
C THR A 127 0.73 -0.04 15.15
N VAL A 128 1.10 0.42 16.35
CA VAL A 128 2.33 1.20 16.57
C VAL A 128 3.58 0.38 16.22
N LEU A 129 3.62 -0.90 16.58
CA LEU A 129 4.72 -1.81 16.26
C LEU A 129 4.90 -1.95 14.74
N ILE A 130 3.84 -2.26 14.00
CA ILE A 130 3.87 -2.39 12.53
C ILE A 130 4.34 -1.07 11.89
N MET A 131 3.84 0.07 12.35
CA MET A 131 4.23 1.37 11.81
C MET A 131 5.70 1.70 12.07
N LYS A 132 6.22 1.37 13.26
CA LYS A 132 7.65 1.50 13.58
C LYS A 132 8.52 0.59 12.73
N ASP A 133 8.08 -0.64 12.48
CA ASP A 133 8.81 -1.58 11.62
C ASP A 133 8.84 -1.10 10.17
N LEU A 134 7.74 -0.55 9.65
CA LEU A 134 7.70 0.10 8.34
C LEU A 134 8.62 1.32 8.27
N GLN A 135 8.62 2.15 9.31
CA GLN A 135 9.51 3.32 9.39
C GLN A 135 10.98 2.92 9.42
N LYS A 136 11.33 1.90 10.21
CA LYS A 136 12.68 1.35 10.27
C LYS A 136 13.13 0.84 8.89
N GLN A 137 12.32 0.00 8.25
CA GLN A 137 12.64 -0.51 6.91
C GLN A 137 12.75 0.62 5.87
N SER A 138 11.91 1.65 5.97
CA SER A 138 11.97 2.83 5.12
C SER A 138 13.29 3.59 5.30
N ASN A 139 13.72 3.79 6.55
CA ASN A 139 14.98 4.47 6.87
C ASN A 139 16.19 3.65 6.41
N ASP A 140 16.21 2.35 6.67
CA ASP A 140 17.28 1.44 6.23
C ASP A 140 17.46 1.50 4.69
N VAL A 141 16.35 1.59 3.95
CA VAL A 141 16.40 1.76 2.49
C VAL A 141 16.85 3.16 2.08
N ALA A 142 16.34 4.21 2.74
CA ALA A 142 16.74 5.58 2.43
C ALA A 142 18.26 5.77 2.61
N ASP A 143 18.82 5.21 3.69
CA ASP A 143 20.25 5.22 3.99
C ASP A 143 21.04 4.40 2.94
N ALA A 144 20.57 3.20 2.60
CA ALA A 144 21.19 2.37 1.57
C ALA A 144 21.11 2.99 0.17
N ALA A 145 20.08 3.79 -0.13
CA ALA A 145 19.93 4.50 -1.39
C ALA A 145 20.86 5.72 -1.46
N SER A 146 21.05 6.43 -0.35
CA SER A 146 21.95 7.60 -0.26
C SER A 146 23.43 7.24 -0.50
N SER A 147 23.83 6.01 -0.17
CA SER A 147 25.21 5.53 -0.34
C SER A 147 25.53 5.01 -1.75
N LYS A 148 24.53 4.80 -2.60
CA LYS A 148 24.73 4.33 -3.98
C LYS A 148 25.00 5.52 -4.90
N PRO A 149 26.15 5.60 -5.58
CA PRO A 149 26.41 6.68 -6.51
C PRO A 149 25.40 6.63 -7.67
N GLY A 150 24.87 7.80 -8.03
CA GLY A 150 24.05 7.98 -9.22
C GLY A 150 24.78 7.60 -10.51
N MET A 151 24.04 7.34 -11.57
CA MET A 151 24.63 6.98 -12.87
C MET A 151 25.10 8.25 -13.59
N ARG A 152 26.39 8.33 -13.91
CA ARG A 152 26.98 9.48 -14.63
C ARG A 152 27.54 9.03 -15.97
N LEU A 153 27.13 9.74 -17.03
CA LEU A 153 27.61 9.57 -18.40
C LEU A 153 27.93 10.94 -18.99
N PRO A 154 28.72 11.00 -20.09
CA PRO A 154 28.96 12.26 -20.79
C PRO A 154 27.63 12.92 -21.22
N GLY A 155 27.32 14.07 -20.64
CA GLY A 155 26.12 14.85 -20.97
C GLY A 155 24.82 14.43 -20.24
N VAL A 156 24.79 13.31 -19.51
CA VAL A 156 23.60 12.83 -18.77
C VAL A 156 23.99 12.29 -17.40
N SER A 157 23.30 12.75 -16.36
CA SER A 157 23.43 12.22 -14.99
C SER A 157 22.08 11.94 -14.37
N ALA A 158 21.93 10.76 -13.80
CA ALA A 158 20.81 10.42 -12.92
C ALA A 158 21.31 10.39 -11.49
N ASP A 159 20.67 11.16 -10.61
CA ASP A 159 20.92 11.12 -9.18
C ASP A 159 20.48 9.78 -8.59
N ALA A 160 20.90 9.50 -7.36
CA ALA A 160 20.40 8.35 -6.63
C ALA A 160 18.87 8.44 -6.46
N THR A 161 18.19 7.30 -6.52
CA THR A 161 16.76 7.22 -6.23
C THR A 161 16.53 7.61 -4.79
N GLN A 162 15.66 8.59 -4.56
CA GLN A 162 15.25 9.03 -3.23
C GLN A 162 13.88 8.46 -2.91
N LEU A 163 13.76 7.87 -1.73
CA LEU A 163 12.48 7.47 -1.16
C LEU A 163 11.78 8.74 -0.67
N LYS A 164 10.64 9.09 -1.25
CA LYS A 164 9.87 10.27 -0.81
C LYS A 164 8.98 9.90 0.36
N ASN A 165 8.06 8.97 0.12
CA ASN A 165 7.05 8.59 1.09
C ASN A 165 6.88 7.08 1.12
N VAL A 166 6.65 6.57 2.33
CA VAL A 166 6.12 5.23 2.58
C VAL A 166 4.82 5.43 3.35
N ASP A 167 3.71 5.10 2.70
CA ASP A 167 2.38 5.25 3.25
C ASP A 167 1.82 3.87 3.60
N ALA A 168 1.35 3.72 4.83
CA ALA A 168 0.62 2.56 5.30
C ALA A 168 -0.88 2.80 5.10
N GLY A 169 -1.58 1.76 4.65
CA GLY A 169 -2.99 1.89 4.28
C GLY A 169 -3.66 0.54 4.09
N TYR A 170 -4.72 0.55 3.30
CA TYR A 170 -5.47 -0.65 2.91
C TYR A 170 -5.89 -0.56 1.45
N ILE A 171 -6.38 -1.69 0.91
CA ILE A 171 -6.92 -1.76 -0.44
C ILE A 171 -8.44 -1.66 -0.39
N ASP A 172 -8.99 -0.69 -1.11
CA ASP A 172 -10.42 -0.47 -1.21
C ASP A 172 -11.13 -1.69 -1.83
N GLY A 173 -12.31 -2.00 -1.32
CA GLY A 173 -13.11 -3.16 -1.76
C GLY A 173 -12.62 -4.54 -1.29
N VAL A 174 -11.55 -4.62 -0.49
CA VAL A 174 -11.14 -5.88 0.15
C VAL A 174 -11.90 -6.04 1.47
N LEU A 175 -12.71 -7.10 1.59
CA LEU A 175 -13.45 -7.40 2.81
C LEU A 175 -12.52 -7.93 3.92
N THR A 176 -13.07 -8.08 5.13
CA THR A 176 -12.38 -8.69 6.27
C THR A 176 -12.30 -10.21 6.13
N ASN A 177 -11.50 -10.85 6.99
CA ASN A 177 -11.40 -12.30 7.11
C ASN A 177 -12.41 -12.90 8.09
N LEU A 178 -13.47 -12.17 8.41
CA LEU A 178 -14.44 -12.52 9.44
C LEU A 178 -15.84 -12.64 8.87
N THR A 179 -16.60 -13.58 9.41
CA THR A 179 -18.02 -13.80 9.11
C THR A 179 -18.80 -13.71 10.40
N SER A 180 -19.94 -13.04 10.37
CA SER A 180 -20.86 -12.98 11.51
C SER A 180 -21.08 -14.35 12.15
N ALA A 181 -21.01 -14.39 13.47
CA ALA A 181 -21.28 -15.56 14.29
C ALA A 181 -22.58 -16.26 13.88
N GLU A 182 -22.53 -17.53 13.51
CA GLU A 182 -23.73 -18.33 13.25
C GLU A 182 -24.50 -18.64 14.55
N GLY A 183 -23.78 -18.74 15.67
CA GLY A 183 -24.33 -19.09 16.98
C GLY A 183 -25.09 -17.97 17.70
N LEU A 184 -25.03 -16.73 17.20
CA LEU A 184 -25.67 -15.56 17.81
C LEU A 184 -26.59 -14.86 16.80
N PRO A 185 -27.80 -15.40 16.54
CA PRO A 185 -28.69 -14.88 15.51
C PRO A 185 -29.11 -13.43 15.77
N ASP A 186 -29.32 -13.05 17.03
CA ASP A 186 -29.72 -11.69 17.41
C ASP A 186 -28.60 -10.67 17.10
N LEU A 187 -27.34 -11.05 17.36
CA LEU A 187 -26.18 -10.22 17.04
C LEU A 187 -26.03 -10.06 15.53
N ARG A 188 -26.22 -11.15 14.78
CA ARG A 188 -26.19 -11.13 13.32
C ARG A 188 -27.28 -10.25 12.73
N GLU A 189 -28.50 -10.33 13.25
CA GLU A 189 -29.61 -9.47 12.79
C GLU A 189 -29.28 -7.99 13.03
N TYR A 190 -28.75 -7.67 14.21
CA TYR A 190 -28.27 -6.33 14.52
C TYR A 190 -27.16 -5.87 13.55
N ASP A 191 -26.18 -6.74 13.26
CA ASP A 191 -25.09 -6.44 12.32
C ASP A 191 -25.58 -6.20 10.88
N GLN A 192 -26.68 -6.84 10.47
CA GLN A 192 -27.33 -6.56 9.19
C GLN A 192 -28.05 -5.21 9.19
N GLN A 193 -28.73 -4.87 10.29
CA GLN A 193 -29.46 -3.60 10.44
C GLN A 193 -28.48 -2.41 10.41
N GLU A 194 -27.36 -2.52 11.14
CA GLU A 194 -26.29 -1.53 11.18
C GLU A 194 -25.37 -1.56 9.94
N LYS A 195 -25.59 -2.53 9.03
CA LYS A 195 -24.82 -2.71 7.78
C LYS A 195 -23.33 -2.96 8.03
N TYR A 196 -22.97 -3.60 9.14
CA TYR A 196 -21.60 -4.03 9.40
C TYR A 196 -21.20 -5.22 8.54
N ILE A 197 -22.18 -6.03 8.11
CA ILE A 197 -21.95 -7.22 7.28
C ILE A 197 -22.64 -7.14 5.92
N THR A 198 -22.10 -7.89 4.98
CA THR A 198 -22.67 -8.08 3.64
C THR A 198 -23.88 -9.03 3.70
N GLN A 199 -25.02 -8.65 3.12
CA GLN A 199 -26.26 -9.46 3.19
C GLN A 199 -26.14 -10.87 2.59
N LYS A 200 -25.29 -11.06 1.56
CA LYS A 200 -25.17 -12.33 0.84
C LYS A 200 -24.18 -13.30 1.48
N SER A 201 -23.06 -12.77 1.98
CA SER A 201 -21.92 -13.57 2.44
C SER A 201 -21.72 -13.48 3.95
N PHE A 202 -22.45 -12.60 4.65
CA PHE A 202 -22.32 -12.36 6.09
C PHE A 202 -20.89 -11.98 6.54
N VAL A 203 -20.05 -11.57 5.60
CA VAL A 203 -18.67 -11.11 5.86
C VAL A 203 -18.71 -9.65 6.30
N TYR A 204 -17.91 -9.30 7.31
CA TYR A 204 -17.80 -7.92 7.79
C TYR A 204 -17.13 -6.99 6.77
N LEU A 205 -17.64 -5.76 6.70
CA LEU A 205 -17.06 -4.69 5.90
C LEU A 205 -15.68 -4.28 6.44
N PRO A 206 -14.76 -3.79 5.58
CA PRO A 206 -13.42 -3.43 6.00
C PRO A 206 -13.35 -2.11 6.76
N ASN A 207 -12.41 -2.02 7.72
CA ASN A 207 -12.06 -0.80 8.45
C ASN A 207 -13.27 -0.13 9.10
N ILE A 208 -14.13 -0.95 9.70
CA ILE A 208 -15.31 -0.52 10.46
C ILE A 208 -15.06 -0.72 11.95
N ASN A 209 -15.82 -0.01 12.77
CA ASN A 209 -15.95 -0.28 14.20
C ASN A 209 -17.36 -0.83 14.44
N ALA A 210 -17.49 -2.15 14.58
CA ALA A 210 -18.77 -2.83 14.74
C ALA A 210 -19.24 -2.72 16.19
N LYS A 211 -19.86 -1.59 16.52
CA LYS A 211 -20.40 -1.33 17.86
C LYS A 211 -21.45 -2.37 18.26
N LEU A 212 -21.54 -2.64 19.57
CA LEU A 212 -22.63 -3.43 20.13
C LEU A 212 -23.84 -2.52 20.42
N PRO A 213 -25.05 -3.10 20.55
CA PRO A 213 -26.21 -2.34 21.01
C PRO A 213 -26.00 -1.84 22.45
N ALA A 214 -26.75 -0.79 22.81
CA ALA A 214 -26.76 -0.29 24.19
C ALA A 214 -27.13 -1.41 25.17
N PRO A 215 -26.50 -1.48 26.35
CA PRO A 215 -25.64 -0.45 26.97
C PRO A 215 -24.14 -0.61 26.68
N ASP A 216 -23.72 -1.49 25.75
CA ASP A 216 -22.31 -1.81 25.50
C ASP A 216 -21.75 -1.11 24.24
N ASP A 217 -22.41 -0.03 23.80
CA ASP A 217 -22.04 0.78 22.63
C ASP A 217 -20.80 1.66 22.87
N ASP A 218 -20.36 1.77 24.11
CA ASP A 218 -19.15 2.47 24.51
C ASP A 218 -17.86 1.76 24.05
N LEU A 219 -17.89 0.42 23.96
CA LEU A 219 -16.76 -0.42 23.55
C LEU A 219 -16.47 -0.34 22.05
N ASN A 220 -15.21 -0.53 21.64
CA ASN A 220 -14.80 -0.47 20.23
C ASN A 220 -14.35 -1.84 19.73
N PHE A 221 -14.87 -2.25 18.57
CA PHE A 221 -14.54 -3.50 17.89
C PHE A 221 -14.14 -3.19 16.44
N SER A 222 -12.87 -2.82 16.25
CA SER A 222 -12.37 -2.34 14.97
C SER A 222 -11.85 -3.49 14.09
N PHE A 223 -12.55 -3.77 12.99
CA PHE A 223 -12.13 -4.79 12.02
C PHE A 223 -11.35 -4.19 10.87
N CYS A 224 -10.23 -4.80 10.53
CA CYS A 224 -9.32 -4.30 9.51
C CYS A 224 -9.50 -5.06 8.18
N SER A 225 -9.33 -4.34 7.06
CA SER A 225 -9.36 -4.94 5.72
C SER A 225 -8.31 -6.03 5.57
N LEU A 226 -8.70 -7.29 5.39
CA LEU A 226 -7.77 -8.39 5.15
C LEU A 226 -8.51 -9.55 4.46
N PRO A 227 -8.10 -10.02 3.28
CA PRO A 227 -8.83 -11.06 2.57
C PRO A 227 -8.70 -12.39 3.32
N ALA A 228 -9.81 -13.12 3.45
CA ALA A 228 -9.82 -14.47 4.00
C ALA A 228 -9.11 -15.50 3.11
N ALA A 229 -8.70 -16.63 3.69
CA ALA A 229 -8.21 -17.76 2.92
C ALA A 229 -9.33 -18.36 2.04
N ALA A 230 -9.03 -18.60 0.75
CA ALA A 230 -9.96 -19.22 -0.18
C ALA A 230 -9.44 -20.62 -0.56
N LYS A 231 -10.25 -21.66 -0.38
CA LYS A 231 -9.88 -23.06 -0.70
C LYS A 231 -8.51 -23.45 -0.11
N ASN A 232 -8.27 -23.12 1.16
CA ASN A 232 -7.02 -23.40 1.88
C ASN A 232 -5.79 -22.67 1.32
N THR A 233 -6.00 -21.67 0.47
CA THR A 233 -4.93 -20.87 -0.11
C THR A 233 -5.02 -19.46 0.45
N VAL A 234 -3.94 -19.03 1.10
CA VAL A 234 -3.79 -17.65 1.56
C VAL A 234 -3.35 -16.80 0.36
N ALA A 235 -4.01 -15.67 0.16
CA ALA A 235 -3.59 -14.73 -0.88
C ALA A 235 -2.17 -14.22 -0.55
N PRO A 236 -1.18 -14.37 -1.46
CA PRO A 236 0.16 -13.87 -1.20
C PRO A 236 0.19 -12.33 -1.21
N ALA A 237 1.26 -11.76 -0.69
CA ALA A 237 1.59 -10.36 -0.92
C ALA A 237 1.66 -10.11 -2.43
N ARG A 238 1.05 -9.01 -2.89
CA ARG A 238 0.93 -8.72 -4.32
C ARG A 238 0.94 -7.24 -4.60
N LEU A 239 1.49 -6.87 -5.75
CA LEU A 239 1.36 -5.53 -6.28
C LEU A 239 -0.09 -5.27 -6.71
N THR A 240 -0.55 -4.04 -6.54
CA THR A 240 -1.91 -3.63 -6.90
C THR A 240 -1.92 -2.20 -7.44
N SER A 241 -3.06 -1.79 -7.99
CA SER A 241 -3.21 -0.44 -8.52
C SER A 241 -3.11 0.61 -7.40
N ASN A 242 -2.41 1.70 -7.68
CA ASN A 242 -2.38 2.86 -6.78
C ASN A 242 -3.76 3.52 -6.61
N SER A 243 -4.68 3.32 -7.57
CA SER A 243 -6.02 3.94 -7.53
C SER A 243 -6.94 3.36 -6.46
N VAL A 244 -6.68 2.12 -6.02
CA VAL A 244 -7.46 1.44 -4.98
C VAL A 244 -6.82 1.55 -3.60
N PHE A 245 -5.65 2.17 -3.49
CA PHE A 245 -4.98 2.38 -2.21
C PHE A 245 -5.68 3.48 -1.42
N LYS A 246 -5.95 3.21 -0.14
CA LYS A 246 -6.46 4.20 0.82
C LYS A 246 -5.44 4.36 1.93
N LYS A 247 -4.86 5.54 2.02
CA LYS A 247 -3.87 5.91 3.02
C LYS A 247 -4.52 6.00 4.40
N LEU A 248 -3.90 5.35 5.38
CA LEU A 248 -4.21 5.52 6.80
C LEU A 248 -3.22 6.47 7.45
N MET A 249 -1.92 6.28 7.18
CA MET A 249 -0.84 7.02 7.81
C MET A 249 0.45 6.96 6.99
N THR A 250 1.33 7.95 7.16
CA THR A 250 2.70 7.92 6.60
C THR A 250 3.66 7.32 7.60
N ALA A 251 4.44 6.33 7.16
CA ALA A 251 5.54 5.69 7.90
C ALA A 251 6.93 6.12 7.38
N GLY A 252 7.00 7.02 6.40
CA GLY A 252 8.26 7.44 5.77
C GLY A 252 9.22 8.22 6.69
N PRO A 253 10.41 8.59 6.20
CA PRO A 253 11.45 9.28 6.98
C PRO A 253 10.99 10.66 7.48
N GLU A 254 10.06 11.28 6.76
CA GLU A 254 9.46 12.58 7.10
C GLU A 254 8.20 12.46 7.98
N ALA A 255 7.82 11.24 8.39
CA ALA A 255 6.64 11.04 9.24
C ALA A 255 6.86 11.59 10.66
N GLY A 256 5.86 12.31 11.19
CA GLY A 256 5.81 12.63 12.61
C GLY A 256 5.59 11.37 13.45
N ASN A 257 6.27 11.27 14.59
CA ASN A 257 6.39 10.04 15.40
C ASN A 257 5.10 9.57 16.13
N ASP A 258 3.93 10.14 15.83
CA ASP A 258 2.69 9.83 16.56
C ASP A 258 1.81 8.81 15.83
N PHE A 259 2.25 7.55 15.85
CA PHE A 259 1.53 6.43 15.25
C PHE A 259 0.26 6.03 16.01
N THR A 260 0.03 6.58 17.20
CA THR A 260 -1.17 6.27 18.02
C THR A 260 -2.46 6.75 17.36
N LYS A 261 -2.37 7.67 16.39
CA LYS A 261 -3.50 8.17 15.62
C LYS A 261 -4.00 7.20 14.55
N CYS A 262 -3.25 6.13 14.26
CA CYS A 262 -3.66 5.14 13.28
C CYS A 262 -4.79 4.27 13.87
N LYS A 263 -6.02 4.49 13.38
CA LYS A 263 -7.20 3.82 13.96
C LYS A 263 -7.29 2.34 13.61
N PHE A 264 -6.76 1.92 12.47
CA PHE A 264 -6.87 0.55 11.95
C PHE A 264 -5.47 -0.01 11.67
N LEU A 265 -5.34 -1.33 11.77
CA LEU A 265 -4.12 -2.01 11.32
C LEU A 265 -4.02 -1.85 9.80
N PRO A 266 -2.86 -1.44 9.26
CA PRO A 266 -2.67 -1.39 7.83
C PRO A 266 -2.68 -2.82 7.26
N SER A 267 -3.03 -2.94 5.98
CA SER A 267 -2.93 -4.19 5.19
C SER A 267 -2.35 -3.95 3.80
N ALA A 268 -1.83 -2.75 3.56
CA ALA A 268 -1.14 -2.38 2.34
C ALA A 268 -0.11 -1.29 2.61
N VAL A 269 0.87 -1.21 1.73
CA VAL A 269 1.88 -0.16 1.70
C VAL A 269 1.92 0.47 0.31
N GLN A 270 2.10 1.79 0.25
CA GLN A 270 2.41 2.52 -0.96
C GLN A 270 3.75 3.21 -0.80
N ILE A 271 4.65 2.96 -1.74
CA ILE A 271 5.96 3.58 -1.78
C ILE A 271 6.00 4.56 -2.94
N VAL A 272 6.33 5.81 -2.64
CA VAL A 272 6.60 6.86 -3.62
C VAL A 272 8.09 7.18 -3.59
N SER A 273 8.74 7.03 -4.73
CA SER A 273 10.14 7.41 -4.93
C SER A 273 10.26 8.50 -5.99
N SER A 274 11.42 9.15 -6.02
CA SER A 274 11.82 9.93 -7.18
C SER A 274 13.29 9.83 -7.49
N THR A 275 13.60 9.88 -8.77
CA THR A 275 14.96 9.98 -9.31
C THR A 275 15.04 11.26 -10.12
N LYS A 276 16.01 12.12 -9.81
CA LYS A 276 16.26 13.32 -10.61
C LYS A 276 17.18 12.96 -11.77
N VAL A 277 16.71 13.17 -12.99
CA VAL A 277 17.52 13.00 -14.21
C VAL A 277 17.89 14.37 -14.72
N SER A 278 19.16 14.56 -15.01
CA SER A 278 19.74 15.77 -15.57
C SER A 278 20.46 15.47 -16.89
N SER A 279 20.24 16.32 -17.89
CA SER A 279 20.93 16.29 -19.18
C SER A 279 21.49 17.68 -19.47
N GLY A 280 22.82 17.80 -19.45
CA GLY A 280 23.53 19.08 -19.52
C GLY A 280 23.10 20.11 -18.47
N ASN A 281 23.23 21.40 -18.79
CA ASN A 281 22.89 22.52 -17.90
C ASN A 281 21.41 22.95 -17.96
N GLN A 282 20.56 22.32 -18.79
CA GLN A 282 19.24 22.88 -19.14
C GLN A 282 18.04 21.95 -18.93
N LEU A 283 18.21 20.62 -18.84
CA LEU A 283 17.10 19.72 -18.53
C LEU A 283 17.33 19.01 -17.19
N SER A 284 16.46 19.30 -16.21
CA SER A 284 16.28 18.46 -15.04
C SER A 284 14.81 18.10 -14.89
N ALA A 285 14.49 16.81 -14.93
CA ALA A 285 13.12 16.33 -14.71
C ALA A 285 13.11 15.30 -13.57
N PRO A 286 12.24 15.46 -12.55
CA PRO A 286 12.02 14.41 -11.57
C PRO A 286 11.18 13.30 -12.21
N MET A 287 11.69 12.08 -12.19
CA MET A 287 10.89 10.88 -12.46
C MET A 287 10.38 10.35 -11.13
N SER A 288 9.07 10.25 -10.94
CA SER A 288 8.47 9.65 -9.75
C SER A 288 7.85 8.29 -10.07
N VAL A 289 8.11 7.31 -9.21
CA VAL A 289 7.49 5.99 -9.29
C VAL A 289 6.70 5.76 -8.01
N SER A 290 5.43 5.40 -8.16
CA SER A 290 4.54 5.04 -7.05
C SER A 290 4.12 3.59 -7.22
N ILE A 291 4.34 2.77 -6.19
CA ILE A 291 4.04 1.34 -6.21
C ILE A 291 3.26 1.00 -4.95
N THR A 292 2.16 0.26 -5.13
CA THR A 292 1.34 -0.22 -4.02
C THR A 292 1.43 -1.73 -3.92
N ALA A 293 1.61 -2.24 -2.72
CA ALA A 293 1.55 -3.67 -2.42
C ALA A 293 0.55 -3.95 -1.29
N ALA A 294 -0.26 -5.00 -1.47
CA ALA A 294 -1.14 -5.53 -0.45
C ALA A 294 -0.42 -6.62 0.35
N SER A 295 -0.69 -6.71 1.65
CA SER A 295 -0.16 -7.74 2.53
C SER A 295 -0.72 -9.12 2.16
N PRO A 296 -0.09 -10.20 2.65
CA PRO A 296 -0.70 -11.52 2.63
C PRO A 296 -2.07 -11.50 3.33
N GLY A 297 -2.98 -12.34 2.85
CA GLY A 297 -4.29 -12.53 3.48
C GLY A 297 -4.21 -13.22 4.83
N ALA A 298 -5.37 -13.42 5.46
CA ALA A 298 -5.46 -14.16 6.70
C ALA A 298 -5.21 -15.66 6.48
N THR A 299 -4.63 -16.33 7.48
CA THR A 299 -4.51 -17.79 7.48
C THR A 299 -5.81 -18.46 7.93
N THR A 300 -6.63 -17.74 8.70
CA THR A 300 -7.96 -18.15 9.14
C THR A 300 -8.90 -18.34 7.95
N ARG A 301 -9.65 -19.44 7.99
CA ARG A 301 -10.70 -19.74 7.02
C ARG A 301 -11.99 -19.08 7.48
N LEU A 302 -12.80 -18.67 6.51
CA LEU A 302 -14.21 -18.47 6.78
C LEU A 302 -14.86 -19.85 7.02
N PRO A 303 -15.76 -19.96 7.99
CA PRO A 303 -16.56 -21.17 8.23
C PRO A 303 -17.38 -21.57 6.99
#